data_AF-A0A6J6IWW3-F1
#
_entry.id   AF-A0A6J6IWW3-F1
#
_cell.length_a   1.000
_cell.length_b   1.000
_cell.length_c   1.000
_cell.angle_alpha   90.00
_cell.angle_beta   90.00
_cell.angle_gamma   90.00
#
_symmetry.space_group_name_H-M   'P 1'
#
loop_
_entity.id
_entity.type
_entity.pdbx_description
1 polymer ?
#
loop_
_entity_poly.entity_id
_entity_poly.type
_entity_poly.pdbx_seq_one_letter_code
_entity_poly.pdbx_strand_id
1 'polypeptide(L)'
;MAPAIDLDIHEVRPPKESPHLHLDVRFVVLAPPGSVPVGNHESESLRWVTTDDLGELGADNGLIRLSARGLPVARSAQGISG
;
A
#
# COMPACT_ATOMS: atom_id res chain seq x y z
N MET A 1 17.74 1.40 -9.15
CA MET A 1 16.37 1.54 -8.60
C MET A 1 15.41 0.91 -9.59
N ALA A 2 14.54 0.00 -9.13
CA ALA A 2 13.35 -0.30 -9.92
C ALA A 2 12.40 0.90 -9.75
N PRO A 3 11.94 1.55 -10.83
CA PRO A 3 11.13 2.76 -10.73
C PRO A 3 9.79 2.51 -10.01
N ALA A 4 9.28 1.27 -10.03
CA ALA A 4 8.15 0.79 -9.24
C ALA A 4 8.53 -0.49 -8.49
N ILE A 5 7.95 -0.70 -7.30
CA ILE A 5 8.21 -1.90 -6.48
C ILE A 5 7.21 -3.02 -6.75
N ASP A 6 6.05 -2.68 -7.32
CA ASP A 6 4.98 -3.59 -7.69
C ASP A 6 4.16 -3.00 -8.84
N LEU A 7 3.69 -3.88 -9.73
CA LEU A 7 2.70 -3.58 -10.77
C LEU A 7 1.54 -4.55 -10.56
N ASP A 8 0.34 -4.02 -10.33
CA ASP A 8 -0.87 -4.81 -10.10
C ASP A 8 -1.94 -4.52 -11.13
N ILE A 9 -2.72 -5.54 -11.47
CA ILE A 9 -3.91 -5.40 -12.29
C ILE A 9 -5.09 -6.04 -11.57
N HIS A 10 -6.17 -5.29 -11.42
CA HIS A 10 -7.39 -5.79 -10.78
C HIS A 10 -8.63 -5.16 -11.42
N GLU A 11 -9.76 -5.84 -11.34
CA GLU A 11 -11.03 -5.30 -11.81
C GLU A 11 -11.67 -4.45 -10.71
N VAL A 12 -12.16 -3.27 -11.08
CA VAL A 12 -13.00 -2.44 -10.21
C VAL A 12 -14.43 -2.40 -10.74
N ARG A 13 -15.38 -2.21 -9.83
CA ARG A 13 -16.83 -2.17 -10.12
C ARG A 13 -17.46 -0.91 -9.52
N PRO A 14 -17.09 0.30 -9.99
CA PRO A 14 -17.66 1.54 -9.49
C PRO A 14 -19.15 1.68 -9.84
N PRO A 15 -19.96 2.41 -9.05
CA PRO A 15 -21.41 2.48 -9.26
C PRO A 15 -21.84 3.27 -10.51
N LYS A 16 -20.97 4.12 -11.05
CA LYS A 16 -21.29 5.06 -12.15
C LYS A 16 -20.65 4.68 -13.49
N GLU A 17 -19.86 3.61 -13.54
CA GLU A 17 -19.12 3.20 -14.74
C GLU A 17 -19.18 1.68 -14.91
N SER A 18 -18.92 1.20 -16.13
CA SER A 18 -18.83 -0.25 -16.37
C SER A 18 -17.62 -0.84 -15.63
N PRO A 19 -17.68 -2.11 -15.18
CA PRO A 19 -16.50 -2.80 -14.67
C PRO A 19 -15.33 -2.72 -15.64
N HIS A 20 -14.14 -2.44 -15.13
CA HIS A 20 -12.94 -2.29 -15.94
C HIS A 20 -11.69 -2.61 -15.13
N LEU A 21 -10.57 -2.84 -15.81
CA LEU A 21 -9.29 -3.15 -15.18
C LEU A 21 -8.56 -1.86 -14.81
N HIS A 22 -8.12 -1.77 -13.56
CA HIS A 22 -7.14 -0.79 -13.09
C HIS A 22 -5.75 -1.40 -13.18
N LEU A 23 -4.77 -0.57 -13.57
CA LEU A 23 -3.36 -0.93 -13.58
C LEU A 23 -2.62 -0.01 -12.60
N ASP A 24 -2.19 -0.57 -11.48
CA ASP A 24 -1.58 0.17 -10.38
C ASP A 24 -0.05 0.07 -10.44
N VAL A 25 0.61 1.21 -10.60
CA VAL A 25 2.06 1.33 -10.38
C VAL A 25 2.30 1.72 -8.92
N ARG A 26 2.99 0.88 -8.16
CA ARG A 26 3.09 1.03 -6.71
C ARG A 26 4.52 1.35 -6.27
N PHE A 27 4.61 2.20 -5.26
CA PHE A 27 5.85 2.78 -4.77
C PHE A 27 5.95 2.63 -3.25
N VAL A 28 7.17 2.77 -2.73
CA VAL A 28 7.43 2.87 -1.29
C VAL A 28 7.86 4.29 -0.99
N VAL A 29 7.24 4.88 0.05
CA VAL A 29 7.64 6.18 0.61
C VAL A 29 8.02 5.95 2.06
N LEU A 30 9.14 6.54 2.49
CA LEU A 30 9.58 6.51 3.87
C LEU A 30 9.12 7.79 4.58
N ALA A 31 8.22 7.64 5.54
CA ALA A 31 7.81 8.74 6.40
C ALA A 31 8.90 9.01 7.47
N PRO A 32 9.21 10.29 7.78
CA PRO A 32 10.09 10.62 8.89
C PRO A 32 9.59 10.05 10.23
N PRO A 33 10.48 9.71 11.19
CA PRO A 33 10.08 9.34 12.53
C PRO A 33 9.15 10.37 13.18
N GLY A 34 8.10 9.90 13.85
CA GLY A 34 7.09 10.77 14.48
C GLY A 34 6.02 11.31 13.54
N SER A 35 6.04 10.95 12.25
CA SER A 35 4.97 11.31 11.31
C SER A 35 3.63 10.67 11.70
N VAL A 36 2.57 11.47 11.66
CA VAL A 36 1.19 11.03 11.92
C VAL A 36 0.35 11.10 10.65
N PRO A 37 -0.52 10.12 10.36
CA PRO A 37 -1.42 10.19 9.21
C PRO A 37 -2.38 11.38 9.36
N VAL A 38 -2.56 12.15 8.29
CA VAL A 38 -3.50 13.28 8.25
C VAL A 38 -4.48 13.02 7.12
N GLY A 39 -5.76 12.87 7.46
CA GLY A 39 -6.83 12.64 6.50
C GLY A 39 -7.42 13.92 5.95
N ASN A 40 -8.25 13.75 4.94
CA ASN A 40 -9.12 14.79 4.39
C ASN A 40 -10.59 14.39 4.56
N HIS A 41 -11.51 15.17 3.98
CA HIS A 41 -12.94 14.90 4.01
C HIS A 41 -13.37 13.62 3.27
N GLU A 42 -12.49 13.01 2.48
CA GLU A 42 -12.71 11.72 1.80
C GLU A 42 -12.21 10.53 2.64
N SER A 43 -11.49 10.78 3.75
CA SER A 43 -10.93 9.75 4.62
C SER A 43 -11.95 9.34 5.70
N GLU A 44 -12.31 8.06 5.76
CA GLU A 44 -13.21 7.56 6.82
C GLU A 44 -12.47 7.28 8.14
N SER A 45 -11.25 6.74 8.06
CA SER A 45 -10.37 6.52 9.21
C SER A 45 -8.93 6.32 8.76
N LEU A 46 -7.96 6.67 9.61
CA LEU A 46 -6.54 6.52 9.32
C LEU A 46 -5.77 6.09 10.57
N ARG A 47 -4.89 5.11 10.41
CA ARG A 47 -3.92 4.71 11.42
C ARG A 47 -2.72 4.04 10.77
N TRP A 48 -1.59 4.03 11.47
CA TRP A 48 -0.52 3.08 11.15
C TRP A 48 -0.97 1.67 11.54
N VAL A 49 -0.58 0.68 10.74
CA VAL A 49 -0.91 -0.74 10.93
C VAL A 49 0.34 -1.60 10.78
N THR A 50 0.35 -2.77 11.40
CA THR A 50 1.39 -3.78 11.15
C THR A 50 1.00 -4.71 10.00
N THR A 51 1.91 -5.56 9.54
CA THR A 51 1.57 -6.59 8.54
C THR A 51 0.56 -7.61 9.07
N ASP A 52 0.58 -7.86 10.37
CA ASP A 52 -0.29 -8.86 11.01
C ASP A 52 -1.73 -8.32 11.06
N ASP A 53 -1.89 -7.01 11.20
CA ASP A 53 -3.20 -6.33 11.16
C ASP A 53 -3.91 -6.50 9.81
N LEU A 54 -3.18 -6.68 8.70
CA LEU A 54 -3.76 -6.63 7.34
C LEU A 54 -4.84 -7.69 7.14
N GLY A 55 -4.61 -8.92 7.63
CA GLY A 55 -5.58 -9.99 7.52
C GLY A 55 -6.86 -9.71 8.31
N GLU A 56 -6.71 -9.20 9.53
CA GLU A 56 -7.84 -8.85 10.41
C GLU A 56 -8.66 -7.67 9.86
N LEU A 57 -8.00 -6.75 9.15
CA LEU A 57 -8.64 -5.62 8.48
C LEU A 57 -9.31 -5.98 7.15
N GLY A 58 -9.20 -7.23 6.70
CA GLY A 58 -9.77 -7.67 5.42
C GLY A 58 -9.05 -7.11 4.20
N ALA A 59 -7.75 -6.85 4.31
CA ALA A 59 -6.93 -6.44 3.18
C ALA A 59 -7.00 -7.46 2.04
N ASP A 60 -7.13 -6.98 0.81
CA ASP A 60 -7.11 -7.85 -0.36
C ASP A 60 -5.72 -8.46 -0.63
N ASN A 61 -5.69 -9.47 -1.51
CA ASN A 61 -4.46 -10.16 -1.89
C ASN A 61 -3.42 -9.23 -2.53
N GLY A 62 -3.86 -8.19 -3.24
CA GLY A 62 -3.01 -7.19 -3.87
C GLY A 62 -2.27 -6.37 -2.82
N LEU A 63 -2.96 -5.91 -1.78
CA LEU A 63 -2.39 -5.16 -0.66
C LEU A 63 -1.47 -6.02 0.21
N ILE A 64 -1.86 -7.27 0.50
CA ILE A 64 -0.99 -8.23 1.20
C ILE A 64 0.32 -8.41 0.43
N ARG A 65 0.22 -8.64 -0.89
CA ARG A 65 1.39 -8.79 -1.77
C ARG A 65 2.24 -7.52 -1.83
N LEU A 66 1.62 -6.34 -1.88
CA LEU A 66 2.31 -5.06 -1.86
C LEU A 66 3.15 -4.92 -0.58
N SER A 67 2.59 -5.28 0.59
CA SER A 67 3.32 -5.20 1.87
C SER A 67 4.56 -6.11 1.86
N ALA A 68 4.42 -7.35 1.35
CA ALA A 68 5.50 -8.32 1.26
C ALA A 68 6.62 -7.89 0.32
N ARG A 69 6.30 -7.17 -0.77
CA ARG A 69 7.30 -6.60 -1.70
C ARG A 69 7.92 -5.31 -1.18
N GLY A 70 7.14 -4.42 -0.58
CA GLY A 70 7.57 -3.06 -0.25
C GLY A 70 8.36 -2.94 1.04
N LEU A 71 8.02 -3.69 2.08
CA LEU A 71 8.72 -3.57 3.37
C LEU A 71 10.21 -3.94 3.31
N PRO A 72 10.64 -4.99 2.58
CA PRO A 72 12.07 -5.25 2.39
C PRO A 72 12.82 -4.12 1.68
N VAL A 73 12.17 -3.47 0.70
CA VAL A 73 12.72 -2.31 -0.01
C VAL A 73 12.88 -1.13 0.96
N ALA A 74 11.85 -0.87 1.78
CA ALA A 74 11.88 0.19 2.80
C ALA A 74 13.03 -0.01 3.80
N ARG A 75 13.20 -1.22 4.32
CA ARG A 75 14.29 -1.56 5.27
C ARG A 75 15.67 -1.35 4.65
N SER A 76 15.84 -1.82 3.41
CA SER A 76 17.09 -1.66 2.65
C SER A 76 17.44 -0.18 2.46
N ALA A 77 16.45 0.66 2.15
CA ALA A 77 16.63 2.10 1.99
C ALA A 77 16.96 2.85 3.30
N GLN A 78 16.59 2.29 4.46
CA GLN A 78 16.96 2.81 5.78
C GLN A 78 18.33 2.33 6.28
N GLY A 79 19.05 1.51 5.50
CA GLY A 79 20.31 0.89 5.94
C GLY A 79 20.09 -0.22 6.99
N ILE A 80 18.84 -0.67 7.16
CA ILE A 80 18.51 -1.81 8.03
C ILE A 80 18.62 -3.06 7.16
N SER A 81 19.80 -3.69 7.16
CA SER A 81 19.97 -5.03 6.63
C SER A 81 19.37 -6.02 7.64
N GLY A 82 18.36 -6.79 7.21
CA GLY A 82 17.79 -7.88 8.00
C GLY A 82 18.71 -9.09 8.08
#